data_AF-A0A432SVR8-F1
#
_entry.id   AF-A0A432SVR8-F1
#
_cell.length_a   1.000
_cell.length_b   1.000
_cell.length_c   1.000
_cell.angle_alpha   90.00
_cell.angle_beta   90.00
_cell.angle_gamma   90.00
#
_symmetry.space_group_name_H-M   'P 1'
#
loop_
_entity.id
_entity.type
_entity.pdbx_description
1 polymer ?
#
loop_
_entity_poly.entity_id
_entity_poly.type
_entity_poly.pdbx_seq_one_letter_code
_entity_poly.pdbx_strand_id
1 'polypeptide(L)'
;MATRHQARTAVVGLLYAYDLGNENISKYSDVILEEDKIRNKQREFSNRLFKGTIDNLLTIDSEIQKHLKGWDYQSIGKVEKSIMRLATFEIMMDGTDKRIIINEAIELAKALADDKSPRFINAVLDAIGKEESANIEKPKEEEVPKEKPE
;
A
#
# COMPACT_ATOMS: atom_id res chain seq x y z
N MET A 1 10.79 -7.87 19.60
CA MET A 1 9.47 -7.81 18.93
C MET A 1 9.72 -7.44 17.49
N ALA A 2 9.06 -8.08 16.52
CA ALA A 2 9.25 -7.73 15.11
C ALA A 2 8.90 -6.26 14.86
N THR A 3 9.63 -5.60 13.97
CA THR A 3 9.30 -4.22 13.56
C THR A 3 8.15 -4.22 12.55
N ARG A 4 7.51 -3.06 12.35
CA ARG A 4 6.53 -2.93 11.24
C ARG A 4 7.17 -3.16 9.88
N HIS A 5 8.44 -2.79 9.72
CA HIS A 5 9.21 -3.08 8.53
C HIS A 5 9.31 -4.59 8.28
N GLN A 6 9.75 -5.37 9.28
CA GLN A 6 9.81 -6.85 9.17
C GLN A 6 8.44 -7.46 8.89
N ALA A 7 7.39 -6.93 9.52
CA ALA A 7 6.01 -7.35 9.27
C ALA A 7 5.59 -7.13 7.81
N ARG A 8 5.96 -5.99 7.20
CA ARG A 8 5.72 -5.72 5.77
C ARG A 8 6.57 -6.58 4.86
N THR A 9 7.84 -6.81 5.20
CA THR A 9 8.72 -7.71 4.43
C THR A 9 8.09 -9.10 4.30
N ALA A 10 7.58 -9.66 5.40
CA ALA A 10 6.89 -10.95 5.37
C ALA A 10 5.63 -10.91 4.49
N VAL A 11 4.83 -9.83 4.58
CA VAL A 11 3.62 -9.67 3.74
C VAL A 11 3.97 -9.58 2.26
N VAL A 12 5.04 -8.87 1.88
CA VAL A 12 5.52 -8.85 0.49
C VAL A 12 5.89 -10.24 0.02
N GLY A 13 6.56 -11.05 0.84
CA GLY A 13 6.87 -12.45 0.53
C GLY A 13 5.61 -13.30 0.31
N LEU A 14 4.60 -13.14 1.17
CA LEU A 14 3.31 -13.83 1.03
C LEU A 14 2.58 -13.42 -0.26
N LEU A 15 2.55 -12.13 -0.59
CA LEU A 15 1.94 -11.61 -1.81
C LEU A 15 2.68 -12.09 -3.07
N TYR A 16 4.00 -12.14 -3.03
CA TYR A 16 4.82 -12.66 -4.10
C TYR A 16 4.53 -14.15 -4.36
N ALA A 17 4.47 -14.95 -3.29
CA ALA A 17 4.11 -16.37 -3.38
C ALA A 17 2.68 -16.55 -3.94
N TYR A 18 1.73 -15.72 -3.52
CA TYR A 18 0.37 -15.71 -4.05
C TYR A 18 0.35 -15.42 -5.56
N ASP A 19 1.08 -14.40 -6.01
CA ASP A 19 1.17 -13.99 -7.43
C ASP A 19 1.89 -15.03 -8.32
N LEU A 20 2.65 -15.95 -7.73
CA LEU A 20 3.21 -17.12 -8.43
C LEU A 20 2.19 -18.24 -8.64
N GLY A 21 0.95 -18.08 -8.18
CA GLY A 21 -0.14 -19.07 -8.30
C GLY A 21 -0.30 -19.94 -7.06
N ASN A 22 0.41 -19.67 -5.96
CA ASN A 22 0.22 -20.39 -4.71
C ASN A 22 -0.93 -19.77 -3.90
N GLU A 23 -2.16 -19.95 -4.36
CA GLU A 23 -3.35 -19.43 -3.67
C GLU A 23 -3.51 -20.01 -2.25
N ASN A 24 -3.01 -21.22 -2.04
CA ASN A 24 -3.03 -21.87 -0.72
C ASN A 24 -2.12 -21.17 0.30
N ILE A 25 -1.20 -20.29 -0.12
CA ILE A 25 -0.32 -19.55 0.81
C ILE A 25 -1.12 -18.79 1.87
N SER A 26 -2.35 -18.36 1.53
CA SER A 26 -3.23 -17.68 2.47
C SER A 26 -3.61 -18.53 3.68
N LYS A 27 -3.71 -19.86 3.51
CA LYS A 27 -3.97 -20.80 4.61
C LYS A 27 -2.75 -20.99 5.52
N TYR A 28 -1.56 -20.67 5.02
CA TYR A 28 -0.29 -20.87 5.72
C TYR A 28 0.34 -19.55 6.21
N SER A 29 -0.33 -18.41 6.04
CA SER A 29 0.22 -17.11 6.44
C SER A 29 0.61 -17.08 7.92
N ASP A 30 -0.22 -17.65 8.80
CA ASP A 30 0.06 -17.71 10.24
C ASP A 30 1.28 -18.56 10.60
N VAL A 31 1.55 -19.62 9.83
CA VAL A 31 2.72 -20.49 10.03
C VAL A 31 3.99 -19.74 9.62
N ILE A 32 3.96 -19.10 8.46
CA ILE A 32 5.09 -18.33 7.92
C ILE A 32 5.42 -17.16 8.85
N LEU A 33 4.41 -16.43 9.33
CA LEU A 33 4.62 -15.35 10.28
C LEU A 33 5.22 -15.86 11.60
N GLU A 34 4.85 -17.05 12.06
CA GLU A 34 5.44 -17.64 13.27
C GLU A 34 6.91 -18.04 13.06
N GLU A 35 7.26 -18.60 11.90
CA GLU A 35 8.64 -18.93 11.53
C GLU A 35 9.52 -17.68 11.49
N ASP A 36 9.00 -16.58 10.97
CA ASP A 36 9.65 -15.26 10.96
C ASP A 36 9.64 -14.56 12.34
N LYS A 37 9.14 -15.22 13.39
CA LYS A 37 9.02 -14.72 14.76
C LYS A 37 8.15 -13.45 14.87
N ILE A 38 7.18 -13.31 13.97
CA ILE A 38 6.18 -12.24 13.93
C ILE A 38 4.95 -12.67 14.74
N ARG A 39 4.79 -12.08 15.94
CA ARG A 39 3.81 -12.50 16.94
C ARG A 39 2.91 -11.34 17.41
N ASN A 40 1.78 -11.69 18.03
CA ASN A 40 0.85 -10.75 18.69
C ASN A 40 0.38 -9.64 17.73
N LYS A 41 0.44 -8.37 18.16
CA LYS A 41 0.06 -7.19 17.37
C LYS A 41 0.68 -7.14 15.97
N GLN A 42 1.89 -7.68 15.82
CA GLN A 42 2.62 -7.63 14.55
C GLN A 42 2.09 -8.69 13.60
N ARG A 43 1.65 -9.84 14.13
CA ARG A 43 0.94 -10.85 13.37
C ARG A 43 -0.43 -10.33 12.94
N GLU A 44 -1.18 -9.70 13.84
CA GLU A 44 -2.46 -9.06 13.51
C GLU A 44 -2.29 -8.01 12.41
N PHE A 45 -1.25 -7.17 12.52
CA PHE A 45 -0.89 -6.20 11.51
C PHE A 45 -0.57 -6.86 10.16
N SER A 46 0.32 -7.84 10.12
CA SER A 46 0.67 -8.57 8.89
C SER A 46 -0.54 -9.25 8.24
N ASN A 47 -1.35 -9.96 9.02
CA ASN A 47 -2.55 -10.64 8.50
C ASN A 47 -3.57 -9.66 7.94
N ARG A 48 -3.78 -8.52 8.61
CA ARG A 48 -4.66 -7.46 8.11
C ARG A 48 -4.17 -6.90 6.78
N LEU A 49 -2.87 -6.59 6.67
CA LEU A 49 -2.28 -6.09 5.42
C LEU A 49 -2.39 -7.12 4.30
N PHE A 50 -1.98 -8.36 4.56
CA PHE A 50 -1.98 -9.42 3.56
C PHE A 50 -3.39 -9.76 3.08
N LYS A 51 -4.32 -10.01 4.00
CA LYS A 51 -5.71 -10.32 3.66
C LYS A 51 -6.40 -9.14 2.97
N GLY A 52 -6.23 -7.93 3.50
CA GLY A 52 -6.80 -6.74 2.88
C GLY A 52 -6.29 -6.49 1.46
N THR A 53 -5.00 -6.77 1.21
CA THR A 53 -4.43 -6.68 -0.14
C THR A 53 -5.03 -7.71 -1.09
N ILE A 54 -5.17 -8.98 -0.66
CA ILE A 54 -5.78 -10.04 -1.49
C ILE A 54 -7.26 -9.74 -1.76
N ASP A 55 -8.02 -9.39 -0.74
CA ASP A 55 -9.47 -9.14 -0.85
C ASP A 55 -9.78 -7.97 -1.79
N ASN A 56 -8.82 -7.05 -1.99
CA ASN A 56 -8.97 -5.85 -2.82
C ASN A 56 -8.04 -5.85 -4.05
N LEU A 57 -7.50 -7.00 -4.44
CA LEU A 57 -6.42 -7.09 -5.44
C LEU A 57 -6.78 -6.43 -6.78
N LEU A 58 -8.00 -6.65 -7.27
CA LEU A 58 -8.48 -6.05 -8.52
C LEU A 58 -8.52 -4.52 -8.47
N THR A 59 -9.03 -3.96 -7.36
CA THR A 59 -9.10 -2.52 -7.13
C THR A 59 -7.70 -1.91 -7.05
N ILE A 60 -6.81 -2.58 -6.30
CA ILE A 60 -5.42 -2.17 -6.12
C ILE A 60 -4.66 -2.19 -7.46
N ASP A 61 -4.79 -3.28 -8.22
CA ASP A 61 -4.12 -3.41 -9.51
C ASP A 61 -4.64 -2.39 -10.53
N SER A 62 -5.96 -2.16 -10.55
CA SER A 62 -6.55 -1.11 -11.37
C SER A 62 -6.01 0.27 -11.01
N GLU A 63 -5.90 0.57 -9.72
CA GLU A 63 -5.36 1.86 -9.27
C GLU A 63 -3.89 2.03 -9.66
N ILE A 64 -3.04 1.01 -9.44
CA ILE A 64 -1.63 1.04 -9.88
C ILE A 64 -1.54 1.30 -11.38
N GLN A 65 -2.34 0.60 -12.19
CA GLN A 65 -2.31 0.70 -13.66
C GLN A 65 -2.60 2.11 -14.19
N LYS A 66 -3.49 2.87 -13.55
CA LYS A 66 -3.79 4.26 -13.94
C LYS A 66 -2.55 5.16 -13.90
N HIS A 67 -1.58 4.84 -13.02
CA HIS A 67 -0.42 5.68 -12.75
C HIS A 67 0.87 5.18 -13.40
N LEU A 68 0.80 4.14 -14.24
CA LEU A 68 1.97 3.56 -14.90
C LEU A 68 2.51 4.34 -16.10
N LYS A 69 1.92 5.47 -16.51
CA LYS A 69 2.49 6.43 -17.51
C LYS A 69 3.29 5.79 -18.68
N GLY A 70 2.74 4.76 -19.32
CA GLY A 70 3.36 4.08 -20.47
C GLY A 70 4.23 2.86 -20.14
N TRP A 71 4.40 2.51 -18.86
CA TRP A 71 4.92 1.21 -18.45
C TRP A 71 3.84 0.14 -18.62
N ASP A 72 4.20 -0.96 -19.27
CA ASP A 72 3.35 -2.14 -19.33
C ASP A 72 3.30 -2.82 -17.96
N TYR A 73 2.09 -2.95 -17.41
CA TYR A 73 1.88 -3.62 -16.12
C TYR A 73 2.40 -5.05 -16.14
N GLN A 74 2.28 -5.77 -17.26
CA GLN A 74 2.71 -7.17 -17.33
C GLN A 74 4.23 -7.31 -17.23
N SER A 75 4.96 -6.35 -17.80
CA SER A 75 6.42 -6.28 -17.78
C SER A 75 7.03 -5.92 -16.41
N ILE A 76 6.24 -5.48 -15.44
CA ILE A 76 6.73 -5.17 -14.09
C ILE A 76 7.04 -6.48 -13.33
N GLY A 77 8.20 -6.54 -12.68
CA GLY A 77 8.63 -7.67 -11.88
C GLY A 77 7.64 -7.97 -10.73
N LYS A 78 7.55 -9.26 -10.37
CA LYS A 78 6.57 -9.72 -9.37
C LYS A 78 6.85 -9.17 -7.97
N VAL A 79 8.12 -8.95 -7.63
CA VAL A 79 8.50 -8.33 -6.35
C VAL A 79 8.04 -6.88 -6.31
N GLU A 80 8.30 -6.11 -7.37
CA GLU A 80 7.84 -4.72 -7.50
C GLU A 80 6.32 -4.63 -7.43
N LYS A 81 5.59 -5.52 -8.14
CA LYS A 81 4.13 -5.61 -8.04
C LYS A 81 3.68 -5.86 -6.62
N SER A 82 4.31 -6.80 -5.92
CA SER A 82 3.94 -7.15 -4.53
C SER A 82 4.16 -5.98 -3.58
N ILE A 83 5.27 -5.25 -3.72
CA ILE A 83 5.55 -4.04 -2.94
C ILE A 83 4.52 -2.94 -3.24
N MET A 84 4.25 -2.66 -4.52
CA MET A 84 3.27 -1.64 -4.91
C MET A 84 1.86 -1.99 -4.47
N ARG A 85 1.46 -3.27 -4.55
CA ARG A 85 0.14 -3.73 -4.09
C ARG A 85 -0.04 -3.49 -2.60
N LEU A 86 0.94 -3.89 -1.79
CA LEU A 86 0.93 -3.66 -0.35
C LEU A 86 0.84 -2.17 -0.02
N ALA A 87 1.70 -1.36 -0.62
CA ALA A 87 1.73 0.08 -0.39
C ALA A 87 0.43 0.77 -0.82
N THR A 88 -0.13 0.37 -1.96
CA THR A 88 -1.40 0.91 -2.48
C THR A 88 -2.57 0.56 -1.55
N PHE A 89 -2.64 -0.69 -1.08
CA PHE A 89 -3.60 -1.07 -0.05
C PHE A 89 -3.47 -0.17 1.20
N GLU A 90 -2.24 0.02 1.68
CA GLU A 90 -2.01 0.86 2.85
C GLU A 90 -2.47 2.30 2.64
N ILE A 91 -2.19 2.87 1.46
CA ILE A 91 -2.58 4.25 1.11
C ILE A 91 -4.09 4.39 1.05
N MET A 92 -4.79 3.42 0.45
CA MET A 92 -6.22 3.53 0.17
C MET A 92 -7.11 3.12 1.36
N MET A 93 -6.64 2.22 2.23
CA MET A 93 -7.52 1.51 3.18
C MET A 93 -6.98 1.45 4.61
N ASP A 94 -5.68 1.65 4.84
CA ASP A 94 -5.07 1.44 6.16
C ASP A 94 -4.99 2.70 7.02
N GLY A 95 -5.12 3.88 6.42
CA GLY A 95 -5.08 5.18 7.11
C GLY A 95 -3.70 5.58 7.65
N THR A 96 -2.64 4.85 7.30
CA THR A 96 -1.26 5.23 7.59
C THR A 96 -0.85 6.41 6.70
N ASP A 97 -0.05 7.35 7.23
CA ASP A 97 0.43 8.49 6.44
C ASP A 97 1.15 8.03 5.16
N LYS A 98 0.70 8.56 4.02
CA LYS A 98 1.21 8.20 2.69
C LYS A 98 2.73 8.31 2.58
N ARG A 99 3.36 9.32 3.21
CA ARG A 99 4.83 9.49 3.16
C ARG A 99 5.53 8.36 3.89
N ILE A 100 4.98 7.89 5.02
CA ILE A 100 5.52 6.73 5.75
C ILE A 100 5.44 5.49 4.87
N ILE A 101 4.28 5.26 4.22
CA ILE A 101 4.08 4.10 3.35
C ILE A 101 5.05 4.10 2.17
N ILE A 102 5.22 5.25 1.51
CA ILE A 102 6.15 5.41 0.38
C ILE A 102 7.59 5.13 0.83
N ASN A 103 8.02 5.69 1.96
CA ASN A 103 9.35 5.43 2.50
C ASN A 103 9.57 3.94 2.78
N GLU A 104 8.60 3.26 3.37
CA GLU A 104 8.68 1.81 3.63
C GLU A 104 8.73 1.00 2.34
N ALA A 105 7.94 1.37 1.32
CA ALA A 105 7.98 0.72 0.02
C ALA A 105 9.35 0.88 -0.68
N ILE A 106 9.98 2.05 -0.54
CA ILE A 106 11.32 2.33 -1.05
C ILE A 106 12.37 1.46 -0.35
N GLU A 107 12.31 1.34 0.99
CA GLU A 107 13.24 0.50 1.74
C GLU A 107 13.05 -0.99 1.41
N LEU A 108 11.82 -1.46 1.24
CA LEU A 108 11.54 -2.81 0.76
C LEU A 108 12.09 -3.05 -0.64
N ALA A 109 11.96 -2.07 -1.54
CA ALA A 109 12.49 -2.17 -2.90
C ALA A 109 14.02 -2.26 -2.91
N LYS A 110 14.71 -1.48 -2.07
CA LYS A 110 16.18 -1.57 -1.93
C LYS A 110 16.63 -2.93 -1.41
N ALA A 111 15.82 -3.57 -0.58
CA ALA A 111 16.15 -4.85 0.04
C ALA A 111 15.82 -6.06 -0.84
N LEU A 112 14.78 -5.97 -1.68
CA LEU A 112 14.17 -7.13 -2.34
C LEU A 112 14.19 -7.07 -3.88
N ALA A 113 14.43 -5.90 -4.47
CA ALA A 113 14.31 -5.65 -5.90
C ALA A 113 15.58 -5.03 -6.49
N ASP A 114 15.56 -4.73 -7.78
CA ASP A 114 16.72 -4.15 -8.49
C ASP A 114 16.99 -2.69 -8.10
N ASP A 115 18.21 -2.20 -8.36
CA ASP A 115 18.66 -0.83 -8.04
C ASP A 115 17.77 0.29 -8.62
N LYS A 116 17.03 -0.01 -9.70
CA LYS A 116 16.13 0.95 -10.36
C LYS A 116 14.73 0.96 -9.74
N SER A 117 14.35 -0.10 -9.04
CA SER A 117 13.01 -0.32 -8.49
C SER A 117 12.59 0.70 -7.44
N PRO A 118 13.45 1.15 -6.50
CA PRO A 118 13.10 2.21 -5.55
C PRO A 118 12.59 3.50 -6.20
N ARG A 119 13.27 3.97 -7.26
CA ARG A 119 12.87 5.20 -7.97
C ARG A 119 11.56 5.02 -8.73
N PHE A 120 11.39 3.85 -9.36
CA PHE A 120 10.18 3.50 -10.09
C PHE A 120 8.96 3.43 -9.15
N ILE A 121 9.07 2.65 -8.07
CA ILE A 121 8.00 2.48 -7.08
C ILE A 121 7.62 3.83 -6.46
N ASN A 122 8.60 4.65 -6.08
CA ASN A 122 8.30 6.00 -5.57
C ASN A 122 7.47 6.83 -6.57
N ALA A 123 7.87 6.85 -7.85
CA ALA A 123 7.18 7.64 -8.86
C ALA A 123 5.72 7.21 -9.08
N VAL A 124 5.44 5.91 -8.99
CA VAL A 124 4.07 5.36 -9.10
C VAL A 124 3.26 5.68 -7.85
N LEU A 125 3.77 5.36 -6.65
CA LEU A 125 3.05 5.57 -5.39
C LEU A 125 2.81 7.06 -5.09
N ASP A 126 3.72 7.96 -5.51
CA ASP A 126 3.52 9.40 -5.41
C ASP A 126 2.27 9.88 -6.17
N ALA A 127 1.89 9.20 -7.25
CA ALA A 127 0.72 9.54 -8.06
C ALA A 127 -0.60 8.98 -7.49
N ILE A 128 -0.55 7.88 -6.73
CA ILE A 128 -1.74 7.25 -6.12
C ILE A 128 -2.35 8.14 -5.03
N GLY A 129 -3.67 8.30 -5.00
CA GLY A 129 -4.36 9.10 -3.97
C GLY A 129 -4.17 10.62 -4.09
N LYS A 130 -3.68 11.13 -5.23
CA LYS A 130 -3.64 12.57 -5.51
C LYS A 130 -5.00 13.16 -5.93
N GLU A 131 -6.00 12.34 -6.20
CA GLU A 131 -7.28 12.83 -6.74
C GLU A 131 -8.23 13.46 -5.70
N GLU A 132 -8.02 13.25 -4.39
CA GLU A 132 -8.94 13.78 -3.36
C GLU A 132 -8.61 15.18 -2.82
N SER A 133 -7.50 15.81 -3.24
CA SER A 133 -7.13 17.16 -2.77
C SER A 133 -7.48 18.29 -3.75
N ALA A 134 -8.16 18.01 -4.86
CA ALA A 134 -8.56 19.01 -5.85
C ALA A 134 -10.03 19.46 -5.77
N ASN A 135 -10.82 19.01 -4.78
CA ASN A 135 -12.24 19.43 -4.67
C ASN A 135 -12.70 19.78 -3.25
N ILE A 136 -11.82 20.33 -2.42
CA ILE A 136 -12.26 21.06 -1.22
C ILE A 136 -12.53 22.50 -1.68
N GLU A 137 -13.73 22.75 -2.19
CA GLU A 137 -14.28 24.10 -2.21
C GLU A 137 -14.20 24.64 -0.78
N LYS A 138 -13.42 25.71 -0.59
CA LYS A 138 -13.41 26.46 0.68
C LYS A 138 -14.87 26.83 1.02
N PRO A 139 -15.30 26.69 2.29
CA PRO A 139 -16.61 27.21 2.68
C PRO A 139 -16.67 28.69 2.36
N LYS A 140 -17.70 29.11 1.63
CA LYS A 140 -18.04 30.53 1.49
C LYS A 140 -18.36 31.04 2.90
N GLU A 141 -17.64 32.06 3.35
CA GLU A 141 -18.03 32.85 4.51
C GLU A 141 -19.44 33.40 4.24
N GLU A 142 -20.44 32.90 4.97
CA GLU A 142 -21.75 33.54 5.01
C GLU A 142 -21.61 34.83 5.82
N GLU A 143 -21.70 35.97 5.13
CA GLU A 143 -21.92 37.26 5.76
C GLU A 143 -23.24 37.20 6.54
N VAL A 144 -23.15 37.18 7.87
CA VAL A 144 -24.31 37.30 8.76
C VAL A 144 -24.96 38.67 8.55
N PRO A 145 -26.26 38.76 8.20
CA PRO A 145 -26.96 40.03 8.10
C PRO A 145 -26.98 40.70 9.47
N LYS A 146 -26.47 41.93 9.55
CA LYS A 146 -26.60 42.77 10.75
C LYS A 146 -28.08 43.15 10.93
N GLU A 147 -28.78 42.47 11.84
CA GLU A 147 -30.04 42.97 12.35
C GLU A 147 -29.80 44.29 13.13
N LYS A 148 -30.52 45.34 12.72
CA LYS A 148 -30.64 46.57 13.48
C LYS A 148 -31.61 46.33 14.65
N PRO A 149 -31.25 46.66 15.90
CA PRO A 149 -32.25 46.81 16.94
C PRO A 149 -32.99 48.14 16.76
N GLU A 150 -34.30 48.09 17.02
CA GLU A 150 -35.25 49.22 17.11
C GLU A 150 -34.81 50.32 18.08
#